data_AF-A0A4Q3UXU4-F1
#
_entry.id   AF-A0A4Q3UXU4-F1
#
_cell.length_a   1.000
_cell.length_b   1.000
_cell.length_c   1.000
_cell.angle_alpha   90.00
_cell.angle_beta   90.00
_cell.angle_gamma   90.00
#
_symmetry.space_group_name_H-M   'P 1'
#
loop_
_entity.id
_entity.type
_entity.pdbx_description
1 polymer ?
#
loop_
_entity_poly.entity_id
_entity_poly.type
_entity_poly.pdbx_seq_one_letter_code
_entity_poly.pdbx_strand_id
1 'polypeptide(L)'
;MRTTLILCCIAICITIFSFVNAPKTKWISLFDGKTLNGWKVGNNASSFSVDSGHIVVKGPTAHLFYDGAVENHVFKNFEFKAEVMTQPGA
;
A
#
# COMPACT_ATOMS: atom_id res chain seq x y z
N MET A 1 16.98 42.50 31.77
CA MET A 1 17.85 41.35 31.44
C MET A 1 17.18 40.02 31.73
N ARG A 2 16.71 39.73 32.96
CA ARG A 2 16.05 38.45 33.29
C ARG A 2 14.74 38.19 32.51
N THR A 3 13.87 39.19 32.38
CA THR A 3 12.61 39.10 31.63
C THR A 3 12.81 39.03 30.11
N THR A 4 13.82 39.72 29.58
CA THR A 4 14.23 39.65 28.17
C THR A 4 14.78 38.26 27.81
N LEU A 5 15.52 37.62 28.72
CA LEU A 5 16.04 36.26 28.54
C LEU A 5 14.89 35.22 28.49
N ILE A 6 13.88 35.39 29.35
CA ILE A 6 12.70 34.49 29.40
C ILE A 6 11.88 34.60 28.11
N LEU A 7 11.64 35.81 27.58
CA LEU A 7 10.95 35.98 26.30
C LEU A 7 11.70 35.32 25.14
N CYS A 8 13.03 35.41 25.13
CA CYS A 8 13.87 34.78 24.10
C CYS A 8 13.79 33.24 24.17
N CYS A 9 13.81 32.66 25.38
CA CYS A 9 13.66 31.22 25.57
C CYS A 9 12.28 30.70 25.14
N ILE A 10 11.20 31.46 25.39
CA ILE A 10 9.84 31.08 24.97
C ILE A 10 9.71 31.14 23.45
N ALA A 11 10.23 32.18 22.80
CA ALA A 11 10.23 32.29 21.34
C ALA A 11 11.02 31.15 20.67
N ILE A 12 12.16 30.77 21.24
CA ILE A 12 12.96 29.62 20.77
C ILE A 12 12.15 28.33 20.92
N CYS A 13 11.49 28.11 22.07
CA CYS A 13 10.71 26.90 22.33
C CYS A 13 9.52 26.70 21.37
N ILE A 14 8.87 27.81 20.95
CA ILE A 14 7.75 27.77 19.99
C ILE A 14 8.23 27.39 18.57
N THR A 15 9.46 27.74 18.18
CA THR A 15 10.01 27.39 16.86
C THR A 15 10.42 25.91 16.74
N ILE A 16 10.74 25.23 17.84
CA ILE A 16 11.13 23.80 17.84
C ILE A 16 9.91 22.86 17.77
N PHE A 17 8.71 23.36 18.06
CA PHE A 17 7.48 22.55 18.05
C PHE A 17 6.82 22.46 16.66
N SER A 18 7.37 23.15 15.67
CA SER A 18 6.81 23.16 14.32
C SER A 18 7.30 21.95 13.52
N PHE A 19 6.35 21.07 13.18
CA PHE A 19 6.42 20.00 12.19
C PHE A 19 7.00 18.63 12.60
N VAL A 20 6.33 17.97 13.56
CA VAL A 20 6.18 16.51 13.46
C VAL A 20 5.11 16.24 12.39
N ASN A 21 5.51 16.22 11.11
CA ASN A 21 4.70 15.61 10.07
C ASN A 21 4.83 14.09 10.24
N ALA A 22 3.86 13.45 10.90
CA ALA A 22 3.72 12.01 10.76
C ALA A 22 3.64 11.71 9.25
N PRO A 23 4.52 10.85 8.69
CA PRO A 23 4.42 10.51 7.28
C PRO A 23 3.02 9.94 7.06
N LYS A 24 2.22 10.60 6.22
CA LYS A 24 0.98 10.01 5.74
C LYS A 24 1.37 8.67 5.14
N THR A 25 0.88 7.56 5.72
CA THR A 25 1.15 6.21 5.20
C THR A 25 0.78 6.19 3.73
N LYS A 26 1.78 6.18 2.86
CA LYS A 26 1.57 6.20 1.42
C LYS A 26 1.18 4.78 1.03
N TRP A 27 -0.06 4.60 0.59
CA TRP A 27 -0.50 3.35 -0.01
C TRP A 27 0.43 3.00 -1.18
N ILE A 28 0.91 1.75 -1.20
CA ILE A 28 1.75 1.22 -2.28
C ILE A 28 0.85 0.32 -3.13
N SER A 29 0.77 0.60 -4.44
CA SER A 29 0.03 -0.28 -5.35
C SER A 29 0.82 -1.57 -5.57
N LEU A 30 0.18 -2.72 -5.38
CA LEU A 30 0.75 -4.03 -5.69
C LEU A 30 0.44 -4.51 -7.11
N PHE A 31 -0.43 -3.80 -7.82
CA PHE A 31 -0.82 -4.09 -9.20
C PHE A 31 -0.57 -2.85 -10.07
N ASP A 32 0.01 -3.06 -11.25
CA ASP A 32 0.36 -2.00 -12.20
C ASP A 32 -0.78 -1.64 -13.17
N GLY A 33 -1.91 -2.35 -13.09
CA GLY A 33 -3.06 -2.18 -13.99
C GLY A 33 -2.89 -2.82 -15.36
N LYS A 34 -1.80 -3.53 -15.62
CA LYS A 34 -1.44 -3.98 -16.98
C LYS A 34 -0.97 -5.42 -17.05
N THR A 35 -0.25 -5.88 -16.03
CA THR A 35 0.42 -7.17 -16.03
C THR A 35 0.33 -7.84 -14.65
N LEU A 36 0.62 -9.13 -14.61
CA LEU A 36 0.83 -9.86 -13.36
C LEU A 36 2.30 -9.82 -12.91
N ASN A 37 3.06 -8.78 -13.29
CA ASN A 37 4.44 -8.62 -12.83
C ASN A 37 4.49 -8.49 -11.30
N GLY A 38 5.38 -9.25 -10.68
CA GLY A 38 5.42 -9.37 -9.21
C GLY A 38 4.28 -10.21 -8.63
N TRP A 39 3.60 -11.01 -9.45
CA TRP A 39 2.65 -12.02 -9.00
C TRP A 39 3.02 -13.39 -9.55
N LYS A 40 2.76 -14.42 -8.75
CA LYS A 40 2.99 -15.82 -9.06
C LYS A 40 1.67 -16.57 -9.08
N VAL A 41 1.39 -17.24 -10.20
CA VAL A 41 0.23 -18.12 -10.35
C VAL A 41 0.54 -19.52 -9.81
N GLY A 42 -0.40 -20.09 -9.05
CA GLY A 42 -0.34 -21.48 -8.62
C GLY A 42 -0.89 -22.44 -9.68
N ASN A 43 -1.48 -23.55 -9.22
CA ASN A 43 -2.23 -24.45 -10.10
C ASN A 43 -3.36 -23.69 -10.81
N ASN A 44 -3.72 -24.17 -12.01
CA ASN A 44 -4.74 -23.56 -12.86
C ASN A 44 -4.39 -22.11 -13.25
N ALA A 45 -3.14 -21.87 -13.64
CA ALA A 45 -2.63 -20.56 -14.05
C ALA A 45 -3.48 -19.86 -15.12
N SER A 46 -4.13 -20.63 -16.01
CA SER A 46 -5.02 -20.11 -17.04
C SER A 46 -6.29 -19.44 -16.50
N SER A 47 -6.60 -19.60 -15.21
CA SER A 47 -7.74 -18.93 -14.57
C SER A 47 -7.53 -17.42 -14.40
N PHE A 48 -6.29 -16.92 -14.52
CA PHE A 48 -5.95 -15.51 -14.32
C PHE A 48 -5.56 -14.83 -15.63
N SER A 49 -6.10 -13.65 -15.86
CA SER A 49 -5.68 -12.75 -16.94
C SER A 49 -5.76 -11.29 -16.48
N VAL A 50 -5.14 -10.38 -17.22
CA VAL A 50 -5.35 -8.93 -17.04
C VAL A 50 -6.11 -8.39 -18.23
N ASP A 51 -7.24 -7.75 -17.96
CA ASP A 51 -8.04 -7.08 -18.98
C ASP A 51 -8.58 -5.75 -18.46
N SER A 52 -8.56 -4.72 -19.32
CA SER A 52 -9.17 -3.41 -19.05
C SER A 52 -8.73 -2.76 -17.73
N GLY A 53 -7.50 -3.02 -17.25
CA GLY A 53 -7.04 -2.48 -15.97
C GLY A 53 -7.30 -3.35 -14.74
N HIS A 54 -7.80 -4.58 -14.90
CA HIS A 54 -8.25 -5.44 -13.81
C HIS A 54 -7.62 -6.83 -13.90
N ILE A 55 -7.41 -7.45 -12.74
CA ILE A 55 -7.15 -8.88 -12.64
C ILE A 55 -8.50 -9.60 -12.80
N VAL A 56 -8.63 -10.40 -13.85
CA VAL A 56 -9.83 -11.18 -14.15
C VAL A 56 -9.59 -12.63 -13.75
N VAL A 57 -10.54 -13.21 -13.01
CA VAL A 57 -10.52 -14.61 -12.58
C VAL A 57 -11.66 -15.36 -13.27
N LYS A 58 -11.32 -16.36 -14.09
CA LYS A 58 -12.29 -17.20 -14.80
C LYS A 58 -11.75 -18.60 -15.02
N GLY A 59 -12.35 -19.60 -14.38
CA GLY A 59 -11.95 -20.99 -14.54
C GLY A 59 -12.08 -21.79 -13.24
N PRO A 60 -11.42 -22.97 -13.15
CA PRO A 60 -11.37 -23.72 -11.91
C PRO A 60 -10.63 -22.95 -10.81
N THR A 61 -10.84 -23.37 -9.55
CA THR A 61 -10.19 -22.78 -8.36
C THR A 61 -8.68 -22.66 -8.56
N ALA A 62 -8.16 -21.46 -8.34
CA ALA A 62 -6.76 -21.10 -8.54
C ALA A 62 -6.33 -20.08 -7.49
N HIS A 63 -5.01 -19.96 -7.26
CA HIS A 63 -4.45 -18.98 -6.32
C HIS A 63 -3.43 -18.10 -7.04
N LEU A 64 -3.46 -16.80 -6.72
CA LEU A 64 -2.53 -15.80 -7.19
C LEU A 64 -1.81 -15.20 -5.98
N PHE A 65 -0.49 -15.31 -5.94
CA PHE A 65 0.35 -14.88 -4.82
C PHE A 65 1.14 -13.65 -5.23
N TYR A 66 1.22 -12.63 -4.37
CA TYR A 66 2.17 -11.54 -4.59
C TYR A 66 3.59 -12.05 -4.35
N ASP A 67 4.48 -11.83 -5.32
CA ASP A 67 5.90 -12.24 -5.34
C ASP A 67 6.78 -11.08 -5.85
N GLY A 68 6.33 -9.84 -5.60
CA GLY A 68 6.99 -8.63 -6.05
C GLY A 68 7.99 -8.08 -5.05
N ALA A 69 8.60 -6.94 -5.39
CA ALA A 69 9.69 -6.35 -4.62
C ALA A 69 9.24 -5.65 -3.32
N VAL A 70 7.95 -5.30 -3.18
CA VAL A 70 7.47 -4.59 -1.99
C VAL A 70 7.59 -5.50 -0.78
N GLU A 71 8.32 -5.03 0.25
CA GLU A 71 8.63 -5.78 1.48
C GLU A 71 9.21 -7.18 1.23
N ASN A 72 9.87 -7.39 0.08
CA ASN A 72 10.30 -8.72 -0.38
C ASN A 72 9.18 -9.76 -0.26
N HIS A 73 7.95 -9.39 -0.62
CA HIS A 73 6.72 -10.21 -0.53
C HIS A 73 6.44 -10.85 0.86
N VAL A 74 7.10 -10.38 1.93
CA VAL A 74 6.96 -10.91 3.29
C VAL A 74 6.27 -9.87 4.15
N PHE A 75 4.97 -10.05 4.38
CA PHE A 75 4.16 -9.16 5.20
C PHE A 75 3.79 -9.82 6.52
N LYS A 76 4.02 -9.12 7.64
CA LYS A 76 3.58 -9.57 8.97
C LYS A 76 2.34 -8.80 9.46
N ASN A 77 2.45 -7.47 9.50
CA ASN A 77 1.37 -6.56 9.89
C ASN A 77 1.20 -5.55 8.77
N PHE A 78 0.04 -5.54 8.12
CA PHE A 78 -0.23 -4.65 6.99
C PHE A 78 -1.72 -4.34 6.90
N GLU A 79 -2.02 -3.21 6.27
CA GLU A 79 -3.37 -2.91 5.80
C GLU A 79 -3.43 -3.23 4.30
N PHE A 80 -4.48 -3.95 3.90
CA PHE A 80 -4.72 -4.29 2.50
C PHE A 80 -6.05 -3.71 2.06
N LYS A 81 -6.06 -3.16 0.85
CA LYS A 81 -7.24 -2.60 0.22
C LYS A 81 -7.29 -3.04 -1.24
N ALA A 82 -8.45 -3.49 -1.67
CA ALA A 82 -8.75 -3.82 -3.06
C ALA A 82 -10.17 -3.37 -3.41
N GLU A 83 -10.35 -2.98 -4.66
CA GLU A 83 -11.67 -2.84 -5.27
C GLU A 83 -11.98 -4.15 -5.99
N VAL A 84 -13.12 -4.77 -5.66
CA VAL A 84 -13.48 -6.11 -6.14
C VAL A 84 -14.88 -6.07 -6.74
N MET A 85 -15.00 -6.66 -7.92
CA MET A 85 -16.29 -6.91 -8.58
C MET A 85 -16.50 -8.42 -8.66
N THR A 86 -17.70 -8.87 -8.26
CA THR A 86 -18.14 -10.24 -8.43
C THR A 86 -19.40 -10.29 -9.28
N GLN A 87 -19.60 -11.41 -9.98
CA GLN A 87 -20.83 -11.64 -10.73
C GLN A 87 -21.93 -12.17 -9.79
N PRO A 88 -23.22 -11.99 -10.13
CA PRO A 88 -24.30 -12.61 -9.38
C PRO A 88 -24.12 -14.14 -9.29
N GLY A 89 -24.13 -14.67 -8.06
CA GLY A 89 -23.97 -16.11 -7.81
C GLY A 89 -22.53 -16.65 -7.86
N ALA A 90 -21.53 -15.76 -7.94
CA ALA A 90 -20.12 -16.09 -7.74
C ALA A 90 -19.78 -16.43 -6.28
#